data_AF-A0A4D4ML16-F1
#
_entry.id   AF-A0A4D4ML16-F1
#
_cell.length_a   1.000
_cell.length_b   1.000
_cell.length_c   1.000
_cell.angle_alpha   90.00
_cell.angle_beta   90.00
_cell.angle_gamma   90.00
#
_symmetry.space_group_name_H-M   'P 1'
#
loop_
_entity.id
_entity.type
_entity.pdbx_description
1 polymer ?
#
loop_
_entity_poly.entity_id
_entity_poly.type
_entity_poly.pdbx_seq_one_letter_code
_entity_poly.pdbx_strand_id
1 'polypeptide(L)'
;MPDPQVEAPISHLTVLRDGGSPGQAVTIVPYGRWNRPKARPAVDRGGAPVVLGAPPVSRPGHFSCPSTVGPNVVRTYAAVRQTAVWCYRGGSISTEPRINDRIRVPEVRLVGPSGEQVGIVPLAKALELAQEYDLDLVEVAASARPPVCKLMDYGKFKYESAMKAREARKNQAHTVIKEMKLRPKIDPHDYDTKKGHVVRFLKQGDKVKITIMFRGREQSRPELGYRLLQRLATDVEDLGFVESSPKQDGRNMIMVLGPHKKKTEAMAEAREAQAARKAEAKANPGRSQNAADEDIPRASFPRARSPRPRPPRPPRPRPRLPPRPDPRAKARDANRYT
;
A
#
# COMPACT_ATOMS: atom_id res chain seq x y z
N MET A 1 -4.15 81.42 19.24
CA MET A 1 -2.99 81.37 18.33
C MET A 1 -2.13 80.19 18.77
N PRO A 2 -1.97 79.21 17.89
CA PRO A 2 -2.99 78.19 17.64
C PRO A 2 -2.29 76.81 17.59
N ASP A 3 -2.91 75.64 17.63
CA ASP A 3 -4.28 75.19 17.76
C ASP A 3 -4.21 73.65 18.03
N PRO A 4 -5.36 73.00 18.25
CA PRO A 4 -5.55 71.69 18.87
C PRO A 4 -5.44 70.57 17.82
N GLN A 5 -5.76 69.30 18.06
CA GLN A 5 -7.10 68.70 18.06
C GLN A 5 -6.93 67.28 18.65
N VAL A 6 -7.68 66.82 19.67
CA VAL A 6 -9.14 66.54 19.65
C VAL A 6 -9.45 65.61 18.48
N GLU A 7 -9.70 64.34 18.71
CA GLU A 7 -11.09 63.85 18.71
C GLU A 7 -11.29 62.67 19.67
N ALA A 8 -12.30 62.83 20.53
CA ALA A 8 -13.04 61.76 21.17
C ALA A 8 -14.28 61.42 20.28
N PRO A 9 -15.41 60.91 20.81
CA PRO A 9 -15.75 59.50 20.97
C PRO A 9 -17.07 59.14 20.23
N ILE A 10 -17.35 57.85 19.97
CA ILE A 10 -18.75 57.39 19.91
C ILE A 10 -18.93 56.08 20.69
N SER A 11 -19.76 56.23 21.70
CA SER A 11 -20.48 55.29 22.55
C SER A 11 -21.49 54.41 21.82
N HIS A 12 -21.56 53.13 22.19
CA HIS A 12 -22.78 52.46 22.66
C HIS A 12 -22.35 51.15 23.31
N LEU A 13 -22.18 51.08 24.64
CA LEU A 13 -23.23 50.81 25.63
C LEU A 13 -24.25 49.75 25.19
N THR A 14 -24.08 48.52 25.70
CA THR A 14 -25.15 47.83 26.43
C THR A 14 -24.51 46.90 27.48
N VAL A 15 -24.87 47.17 28.73
CA VAL A 15 -24.63 46.38 29.94
C VAL A 15 -25.79 45.41 30.12
N LEU A 16 -25.56 44.15 30.48
CA LEU A 16 -26.39 43.33 31.39
C LEU A 16 -25.65 41.99 31.62
N ARG A 17 -25.11 41.75 32.84
CA ARG A 17 -25.66 40.87 33.91
C ARG A 17 -25.62 39.38 33.50
N ASP A 18 -25.11 38.41 34.26
CA ASP A 18 -25.01 38.22 35.71
C ASP A 18 -23.94 37.16 36.05
N GLY A 19 -23.36 37.27 37.25
CA GLY A 19 -23.12 36.16 38.18
C GLY A 19 -22.11 35.04 37.83
N GLY A 20 -21.01 34.96 38.58
CA GLY A 20 -20.22 33.72 38.68
C GLY A 20 -18.87 33.87 39.36
N SER A 21 -18.78 33.39 40.59
CA SER A 21 -17.69 33.46 41.57
C SER A 21 -16.25 33.16 41.10
N PRO A 22 -15.23 33.69 41.80
CA PRO A 22 -13.83 33.41 41.55
C PRO A 22 -13.38 32.09 42.22
N GLY A 23 -12.42 31.42 41.58
CA GLY A 23 -11.57 30.43 42.26
C GLY A 23 -11.83 28.99 41.86
N GLN A 24 -11.18 28.56 40.78
CA GLN A 24 -10.48 27.27 40.77
C GLN A 24 -9.43 27.29 39.67
N ALA A 25 -8.16 27.28 40.10
CA ALA A 25 -7.01 27.07 39.25
C ALA A 25 -7.11 25.66 38.64
N VAL A 26 -7.31 25.58 37.33
CA VAL A 26 -7.21 24.33 36.59
C VAL A 26 -5.74 24.13 36.23
N THR A 27 -5.06 23.34 37.06
CA THR A 27 -3.72 22.82 36.76
C THR A 27 -3.80 21.90 35.54
N ILE A 28 -3.13 22.29 34.46
CA ILE A 28 -2.94 21.46 33.27
C ILE A 28 -1.98 20.32 33.64
N VAL A 29 -2.52 19.10 33.78
CA VAL A 29 -1.73 17.88 33.93
C VAL A 29 -1.43 17.33 32.54
N PRO A 30 -0.16 17.23 32.10
CA PRO A 30 0.18 16.58 30.84
C PRO A 30 0.05 15.05 30.99
N TYR A 31 -0.72 14.43 30.09
CA TYR A 31 -0.88 12.97 30.03
C TYR A 31 0.47 12.28 29.76
N GLY A 32 1.07 11.77 30.84
CA GLY A 32 2.21 10.88 30.85
C GLY A 32 1.85 9.49 30.30
N ARG A 33 2.56 9.13 29.25
CA ARG A 33 2.79 7.81 28.67
C ARG A 33 2.87 6.69 29.72
N TRP A 34 1.85 5.82 29.78
CA TRP A 34 1.88 4.59 30.58
C TRP A 34 2.79 3.54 29.94
N ASN A 35 3.96 3.35 30.53
CA ASN A 35 4.90 2.26 30.23
C ASN A 35 4.55 1.08 31.15
N ARG A 36 4.06 -0.03 30.59
CA ARG A 36 3.70 -1.24 31.32
C ARG A 36 4.99 -1.99 31.73
N PRO A 37 5.32 -2.14 33.03
CA PRO A 37 6.47 -2.94 33.40
C PRO A 37 6.19 -4.43 33.15
N LYS A 38 7.07 -5.09 32.39
CA LYS A 38 7.10 -6.55 32.24
C LYS A 38 7.39 -7.17 33.62
N ALA A 39 6.44 -7.97 34.11
CA ALA A 39 6.67 -8.82 35.26
C ALA A 39 7.84 -9.78 34.98
N ARG A 40 8.80 -9.83 35.90
CA ARG A 40 9.86 -10.84 35.92
C ARG A 40 9.25 -12.17 36.35
N PRO A 41 9.59 -13.31 35.73
CA PRO A 41 9.19 -14.60 36.26
C PRO A 41 10.00 -14.92 37.53
N ALA A 42 9.28 -15.28 38.60
CA ALA A 42 9.87 -15.91 39.77
C ALA A 42 10.35 -17.32 39.38
N VAL A 43 11.62 -17.61 39.64
CA VAL A 43 12.18 -18.97 39.59
C VAL A 43 11.89 -19.59 40.95
N ASP A 44 11.04 -20.62 40.97
CA ASP A 44 10.97 -21.53 42.11
C ASP A 44 11.45 -22.92 41.70
N ARG A 45 12.10 -23.58 42.66
CA ARG A 45 12.81 -24.84 42.52
C ARG A 45 11.80 -25.99 42.52
N GLY A 46 11.96 -26.90 41.56
CA GLY A 46 11.62 -28.32 41.70
C GLY A 46 10.13 -28.68 41.80
N GLY A 47 9.59 -29.23 40.72
CA GLY A 47 8.33 -29.98 40.78
C GLY A 47 7.66 -30.14 39.41
N ALA A 48 7.79 -31.33 38.85
CA ALA A 48 7.20 -31.91 37.62
C ALA A 48 6.14 -31.12 36.79
N PRO A 49 6.21 -31.19 35.44
CA PRO A 49 5.24 -30.54 34.56
C PRO A 49 3.91 -31.32 34.49
N VAL A 50 2.80 -30.64 34.82
CA VAL A 50 1.44 -31.13 34.52
C VAL A 50 1.02 -30.59 33.15
N VAL A 51 0.73 -31.52 32.25
CA VAL A 51 0.22 -31.30 30.89
C VAL A 51 -1.21 -30.76 30.96
N LEU A 52 -1.43 -29.53 30.50
CA LEU A 52 -2.77 -28.97 30.36
C LEU A 52 -3.47 -29.58 29.13
N GLY A 53 -4.36 -30.53 29.41
CA GLY A 53 -5.29 -31.11 28.45
C GLY A 53 -6.41 -30.15 28.04
N ALA A 54 -6.85 -30.32 26.79
CA ALA A 54 -7.91 -29.58 26.12
C ALA A 54 -9.27 -29.62 26.87
N PRO A 55 -10.14 -28.60 26.69
CA PRO A 55 -11.46 -28.57 27.33
C PRO A 55 -12.43 -29.59 26.69
N PRO A 56 -13.30 -30.25 27.49
CA PRO A 56 -14.17 -31.32 27.01
C PRO A 56 -15.42 -30.81 26.30
N VAL A 57 -15.80 -31.55 25.25
CA VAL A 57 -17.00 -31.38 24.44
C VAL A 57 -18.16 -32.10 25.13
N SER A 58 -19.19 -31.37 25.54
CA SER A 58 -20.40 -31.93 26.17
C SER A 58 -21.29 -32.63 25.13
N ARG A 59 -21.51 -33.93 25.31
CA ARG A 59 -22.53 -34.74 24.59
C ARG A 59 -23.90 -34.58 25.28
N PRO A 60 -25.02 -34.53 24.52
CA PRO A 60 -26.35 -34.53 25.11
C PRO A 60 -26.78 -35.94 25.50
N GLY A 61 -27.03 -36.15 26.80
CA GLY A 61 -27.64 -37.36 27.36
C GLY A 61 -29.16 -37.24 27.43
N HIS A 62 -29.82 -38.34 27.08
CA HIS A 62 -31.25 -38.57 27.24
C HIS A 62 -31.74 -38.29 28.66
N PHE A 63 -32.81 -37.52 28.79
CA PHE A 63 -33.60 -37.44 30.02
C PHE A 63 -34.94 -38.13 29.81
N SER A 64 -35.12 -39.16 30.62
CA SER A 64 -36.30 -39.99 30.83
C SER A 64 -37.46 -39.20 31.45
N CYS A 65 -38.66 -39.51 30.99
CA CYS A 65 -39.95 -39.06 31.52
C CYS A 65 -40.16 -39.46 32.99
N PRO A 66 -41.02 -38.73 33.72
CA PRO A 66 -41.92 -39.35 34.68
C PRO A 66 -43.39 -39.10 34.31
N SER A 67 -44.16 -40.19 34.33
CA SER A 67 -45.61 -40.26 34.28
C SER A 67 -46.24 -39.80 35.60
N THR A 68 -47.28 -38.97 35.57
CA THR A 68 -48.40 -38.97 36.54
C THR A 68 -49.63 -38.31 35.90
N VAL A 69 -50.78 -38.91 36.18
CA VAL A 69 -52.11 -38.78 35.56
C VAL A 69 -52.92 -37.62 36.19
N GLY A 70 -53.75 -36.92 35.39
CA GLY A 70 -54.85 -36.10 35.91
C GLY A 70 -55.37 -35.01 34.95
N PRO A 71 -56.67 -34.95 34.58
CA PRO A 71 -57.16 -34.25 33.38
C PRO A 71 -57.92 -32.93 33.67
N ASN A 72 -57.80 -31.94 32.77
CA ASN A 72 -58.92 -31.20 32.15
C ASN A 72 -58.42 -29.94 31.41
N VAL A 73 -58.95 -29.76 30.19
CA VAL A 73 -59.40 -28.50 29.56
C VAL A 73 -58.49 -27.27 29.80
N VAL A 74 -57.79 -26.71 28.81
CA VAL A 74 -58.35 -25.99 27.66
C VAL A 74 -57.32 -25.91 26.52
N ARG A 75 -57.85 -25.94 25.31
CA ARG A 75 -57.21 -25.77 24.01
C ARG A 75 -56.61 -24.37 23.86
N THR A 76 -55.29 -24.22 23.92
CA THR A 76 -54.58 -23.05 23.41
C THR A 76 -53.66 -23.45 22.26
N TYR A 77 -54.07 -23.06 21.05
CA TYR A 77 -53.23 -23.10 19.86
C TYR A 77 -52.11 -22.06 20.01
N ALA A 78 -50.97 -22.47 20.58
CA ALA A 78 -49.72 -21.74 20.44
C ALA A 78 -49.09 -22.16 19.11
N ALA A 79 -49.52 -21.51 18.02
CA ALA A 79 -48.91 -21.65 16.72
C ALA A 79 -47.44 -21.22 16.80
N VAL A 80 -46.53 -22.19 16.65
CA VAL A 80 -45.11 -21.98 16.43
C VAL A 80 -44.95 -21.17 15.16
N ARG A 81 -44.81 -19.85 15.29
CA ARG A 81 -44.38 -18.98 14.19
C ARG A 81 -42.94 -19.33 13.87
N GLN A 82 -42.78 -20.22 12.89
CA GLN A 82 -41.53 -20.47 12.20
C GLN A 82 -40.98 -19.14 11.69
N THR A 83 -39.93 -18.64 12.33
CA THR A 83 -39.03 -17.67 11.72
C THR A 83 -38.31 -18.40 10.59
N ALA A 84 -38.87 -18.31 9.38
CA ALA A 84 -38.20 -18.73 8.16
C ALA A 84 -36.93 -17.89 7.99
N VAL A 85 -35.80 -18.41 8.49
CA VAL A 85 -34.48 -17.88 8.16
C VAL A 85 -34.28 -18.18 6.69
N TRP A 86 -34.57 -17.19 5.84
CA TRP A 86 -34.18 -17.21 4.43
C TRP A 86 -32.65 -17.18 4.38
N CYS A 87 -32.06 -18.37 4.47
CA CYS A 87 -30.66 -18.60 4.18
C CYS A 87 -30.46 -18.31 2.68
N TYR A 88 -30.16 -17.06 2.35
CA TYR A 88 -29.53 -16.71 1.09
C TYR A 88 -28.24 -17.53 0.99
N ARG A 89 -28.28 -18.62 0.23
CA ARG A 89 -27.11 -19.39 -0.18
C ARG A 89 -26.15 -18.40 -0.83
N GLY A 90 -25.08 -18.08 -0.09
CA GLY A 90 -24.04 -17.15 -0.50
C GLY A 90 -23.41 -17.60 -1.81
N GLY A 91 -23.84 -16.97 -2.90
CA GLY A 91 -23.02 -16.83 -4.09
C GLY A 91 -21.95 -15.79 -3.79
N SER A 92 -20.69 -16.16 -4.04
CA SER A 92 -19.48 -15.34 -3.97
C SER A 92 -19.77 -13.84 -4.02
N ILE A 93 -19.26 -13.11 -3.02
CA ILE A 93 -19.20 -11.65 -3.04
C ILE A 93 -18.22 -11.28 -4.15
N SER A 94 -18.70 -11.31 -5.40
CA SER A 94 -18.01 -10.66 -6.50
C SER A 94 -17.83 -9.22 -6.07
N THR A 95 -16.61 -8.70 -6.16
CA THR A 95 -16.28 -7.32 -5.81
C THR A 95 -17.07 -6.31 -6.64
N GLU A 96 -17.65 -6.76 -7.75
CA GLU A 96 -18.56 -6.00 -8.60
C GLU A 96 -20.00 -6.04 -8.05
N PRO A 97 -20.64 -4.86 -7.86
CA PRO A 97 -22.00 -4.79 -7.35
C PRO A 97 -22.99 -5.41 -8.35
N ARG A 98 -24.06 -6.00 -7.81
CA ARG A 98 -25.15 -6.58 -8.61
C ARG A 98 -26.09 -5.46 -9.06
N ILE A 99 -26.70 -5.66 -10.23
CA ILE A 99 -27.58 -4.67 -10.88
C ILE A 99 -28.90 -5.30 -11.27
N ASN A 100 -29.99 -4.53 -11.22
CA ASN A 100 -31.30 -4.86 -11.76
C ASN A 100 -31.72 -6.32 -11.46
N ASP A 101 -31.94 -7.12 -12.50
CA ASP A 101 -32.40 -8.53 -12.40
C ASP A 101 -31.40 -9.49 -11.75
N ARG A 102 -30.16 -9.05 -11.51
CA ARG A 102 -29.16 -9.85 -10.78
C ARG A 102 -29.43 -9.85 -9.27
N ILE A 103 -30.28 -8.95 -8.78
CA ILE A 103 -30.70 -8.88 -7.38
C ILE A 103 -31.82 -9.90 -7.17
N ARG A 104 -31.59 -10.86 -6.26
CA ARG A 104 -32.51 -11.99 -6.02
C ARG A 104 -33.29 -11.88 -4.70
N VAL A 105 -33.30 -10.70 -4.09
CA VAL A 105 -33.92 -10.45 -2.79
C VAL A 105 -35.30 -9.82 -3.02
N PRO A 106 -36.37 -10.28 -2.34
CA PRO A 106 -37.72 -9.80 -2.60
C PRO A 106 -37.95 -8.38 -2.05
N GLU A 107 -37.25 -8.01 -0.98
CA GLU A 107 -37.36 -6.70 -0.32
C GLU A 107 -36.00 -5.99 -0.33
N VAL A 108 -36.01 -4.71 -0.68
CA VAL A 108 -34.81 -3.87 -0.76
C VAL A 108 -35.06 -2.54 -0.05
N ARG A 109 -34.01 -1.99 0.55
CA ARG A 109 -34.03 -0.60 1.04
C ARG A 109 -33.60 0.31 -0.10
N LEU A 110 -34.53 1.12 -0.61
CA LEU A 110 -34.32 1.98 -1.78
C LEU A 110 -33.85 3.38 -1.38
N VAL A 111 -32.83 3.85 -2.10
CA VAL A 111 -32.33 5.23 -2.06
C VAL A 111 -32.45 5.83 -3.46
N GLY A 112 -33.10 6.99 -3.55
CA GLY A 112 -33.27 7.77 -4.77
C GLY A 112 -31.96 8.38 -5.30
N PRO A 113 -31.98 8.92 -6.53
CA PRO A 113 -30.78 9.46 -7.21
C PRO A 113 -30.16 10.65 -6.47
N SER A 114 -31.00 11.50 -5.87
CA SER A 114 -30.64 12.66 -5.05
C SER A 114 -30.32 12.31 -3.59
N GLY A 115 -30.37 11.02 -3.21
CA GLY A 115 -30.15 10.57 -1.83
C GLY A 115 -31.41 10.55 -0.97
N GLU A 116 -32.58 10.78 -1.56
CA GLU A 116 -33.88 10.61 -0.89
C GLU A 116 -34.08 9.15 -0.45
N GLN A 117 -34.51 8.93 0.78
CA GLN A 117 -34.74 7.58 1.31
C GLN A 117 -36.22 7.21 1.16
N VAL A 118 -36.53 6.39 0.15
CA VAL A 118 -37.90 5.89 -0.09
C VAL A 118 -38.29 4.83 0.95
N GLY A 119 -37.30 4.16 1.56
CA GLY A 119 -37.52 3.20 2.63
C GLY A 119 -37.45 1.76 2.13
N ILE A 120 -38.24 0.87 2.75
CA ILE A 120 -38.28 -0.55 2.39
C ILE A 120 -39.36 -0.72 1.32
N VAL A 121 -38.97 -1.21 0.15
CA VAL A 121 -39.86 -1.46 -0.98
C VAL A 121 -39.64 -2.86 -1.53
N PRO A 122 -40.65 -3.48 -2.15
CA PRO A 122 -40.45 -4.71 -2.90
C PRO A 122 -39.59 -4.44 -4.13
N LEU A 123 -38.79 -5.42 -4.54
CA LEU A 123 -37.88 -5.32 -5.68
C LEU A 123 -38.60 -4.91 -6.98
N ALA A 124 -39.82 -5.41 -7.21
CA ALA A 124 -40.63 -5.04 -8.37
C ALA A 124 -40.87 -3.52 -8.45
N LYS A 125 -41.23 -2.89 -7.32
CA LYS A 125 -41.45 -1.44 -7.27
C LYS A 125 -40.16 -0.66 -7.44
N ALA A 126 -39.04 -1.18 -6.92
CA ALA A 126 -37.74 -0.56 -7.13
C ALA A 126 -37.31 -0.60 -8.62
N LEU A 127 -37.65 -1.66 -9.35
CA LEU A 127 -37.38 -1.77 -10.79
C LEU A 127 -38.29 -0.85 -11.63
N GLU A 128 -39.57 -0.72 -11.26
CA GLU A 128 -40.48 0.24 -11.90
C GLU A 128 -39.95 1.67 -11.76
N LEU A 129 -39.56 2.07 -10.54
CA LEU A 129 -38.97 3.39 -10.30
C LEU A 129 -37.66 3.57 -11.07
N ALA A 130 -36.83 2.54 -11.19
CA ALA A 130 -35.61 2.59 -11.99
C ALA A 130 -35.91 2.90 -13.48
N GLN A 131 -36.95 2.27 -14.03
CA GLN A 131 -37.40 2.51 -15.41
C GLN A 131 -38.02 3.90 -15.59
N GLU A 132 -38.82 4.37 -14.63
CA GLU A 132 -39.44 5.71 -14.69
C GLU A 132 -38.40 6.85 -14.72
N TYR A 133 -37.26 6.65 -14.05
CA TYR A 133 -36.16 7.62 -14.00
C TYR A 133 -35.06 7.36 -15.04
N ASP A 134 -35.19 6.33 -15.90
CA ASP A 134 -34.15 5.88 -16.83
C ASP A 134 -32.78 5.62 -16.15
N LEU A 135 -32.79 5.11 -14.91
CA LEU A 135 -31.60 4.80 -14.10
C LEU A 135 -31.51 3.30 -13.78
N ASP A 136 -30.34 2.84 -13.35
CA ASP A 136 -30.17 1.46 -12.88
C ASP A 136 -30.39 1.33 -11.37
N LEU A 137 -30.89 0.15 -10.96
CA LEU A 137 -30.93 -0.27 -9.57
C LEU A 137 -29.62 -0.97 -9.21
N VAL A 138 -28.74 -0.30 -8.46
CA VAL A 138 -27.43 -0.84 -8.07
C VAL A 138 -27.41 -1.22 -6.59
N GLU A 139 -27.01 -2.45 -6.29
CA GLU A 139 -26.80 -2.94 -4.92
C GLU A 139 -25.46 -2.45 -4.36
N VAL A 140 -25.47 -1.38 -3.57
CA VAL A 140 -24.25 -0.79 -2.97
C VAL A 140 -23.79 -1.59 -1.75
N ALA A 141 -24.75 -2.11 -0.96
CA ALA A 141 -24.45 -2.85 0.25
C ALA A 141 -25.34 -4.09 0.39
N ALA A 142 -24.78 -5.24 0.02
CA ALA A 142 -25.38 -6.57 0.19
C ALA A 142 -25.36 -7.07 1.65
N SER A 143 -24.59 -6.40 2.51
CA SER A 143 -24.35 -6.84 3.90
C SER A 143 -25.49 -6.49 4.86
N ALA A 144 -26.37 -5.55 4.49
CA ALA A 144 -27.52 -5.16 5.28
C ALA A 144 -28.72 -6.08 5.03
N ARG A 145 -29.59 -6.26 6.02
CA ARG A 145 -30.88 -6.95 5.90
C ARG A 145 -31.99 -5.97 6.29
N PRO A 146 -32.81 -5.44 5.36
CA PRO A 146 -32.80 -5.65 3.89
C PRO A 146 -31.57 -5.00 3.19
N PRO A 147 -31.12 -5.53 2.03
CA PRO A 147 -29.99 -4.98 1.27
C PRO A 147 -30.29 -3.56 0.79
N VAL A 148 -29.25 -2.72 0.68
CA VAL A 148 -29.39 -1.32 0.28
C VAL A 148 -29.14 -1.19 -1.22
N CYS A 149 -30.19 -0.79 -1.94
CA CYS A 149 -30.17 -0.52 -3.37
C CYS A 149 -30.30 0.99 -3.60
N LYS A 150 -29.48 1.53 -4.50
CA LYS A 150 -29.52 2.94 -4.86
C LYS A 150 -29.75 3.08 -6.37
N LEU A 151 -30.65 3.99 -6.72
CA LEU A 151 -30.91 4.40 -8.10
C LEU A 151 -29.72 5.22 -8.60
N MET A 152 -28.97 4.70 -9.56
CA MET A 152 -27.82 5.39 -10.16
C MET A 152 -27.46 4.79 -11.52
N ASP A 153 -26.75 5.54 -12.35
CA ASP A 153 -26.13 5.01 -13.58
C ASP A 153 -24.93 4.10 -13.23
N TYR A 154 -25.03 2.82 -13.60
CA TYR A 154 -23.98 1.84 -13.33
C TYR A 154 -22.69 2.11 -14.13
N GLY A 155 -22.81 2.61 -15.37
CA GLY A 155 -21.68 2.92 -16.24
C GLY A 155 -20.80 4.01 -15.64
N LYS A 156 -21.42 5.11 -15.17
CA LYS A 156 -20.71 6.20 -14.50
C LYS A 156 -20.06 5.74 -13.19
N PHE A 157 -20.79 4.99 -12.37
CA PHE A 157 -20.25 4.44 -11.13
C PHE A 157 -19.04 3.50 -11.36
N LYS A 158 -19.10 2.65 -12.39
CA LYS A 158 -18.00 1.76 -12.75
C LYS A 158 -16.76 2.54 -13.20
N TYR A 159 -16.95 3.61 -13.98
CA TYR A 159 -15.85 4.47 -14.40
C TYR A 159 -15.21 5.20 -13.20
N GLU A 160 -16.02 5.82 -12.34
CA GLU A 160 -15.53 6.55 -11.15
C GLU A 160 -14.84 5.63 -10.15
N SER A 161 -15.40 4.45 -9.90
CA SER A 161 -14.77 3.45 -9.03
C SER A 161 -13.47 2.90 -9.63
N ALA A 162 -13.41 2.68 -10.94
CA ALA A 162 -12.18 2.29 -11.62
C ALA A 162 -11.13 3.40 -11.60
N MET A 163 -11.52 4.66 -11.79
CA MET A 163 -10.63 5.82 -11.71
C MET A 163 -10.11 6.02 -10.30
N LYS A 164 -10.99 6.01 -9.29
CA LYS A 164 -10.61 6.06 -7.87
C LYS A 164 -9.70 4.90 -7.49
N ALA A 165 -9.97 3.69 -7.97
CA ALA A 165 -9.08 2.54 -7.74
C ALA A 165 -7.71 2.73 -8.40
N ARG A 166 -7.66 3.30 -9.61
CA ARG A 166 -6.39 3.63 -10.29
C ARG A 166 -5.63 4.73 -9.56
N GLU A 167 -6.31 5.78 -9.11
CA GLU A 167 -5.74 6.86 -8.31
C GLU A 167 -5.23 6.36 -6.97
N ALA A 168 -6.01 5.54 -6.26
CA ALA A 168 -5.59 4.91 -5.01
C ALA A 168 -4.35 4.04 -5.21
N ARG A 169 -4.29 3.26 -6.30
CA ARG A 169 -3.09 2.46 -6.64
C ARG A 169 -1.87 3.31 -6.97
N LYS A 170 -2.06 4.49 -7.56
CA LYS A 170 -0.97 5.46 -7.85
C LYS A 170 -0.50 6.17 -6.57
N ASN A 171 -1.42 6.51 -5.68
CA ASN A 171 -1.14 7.19 -4.42
C ASN A 171 -0.58 6.23 -3.36
N GLN A 172 -0.86 4.93 -3.49
CA GLN A 172 -0.21 3.91 -2.69
C GLN A 172 1.28 3.89 -3.02
N ALA A 173 2.10 4.34 -2.07
CA ALA A 173 3.54 4.27 -2.18
C ALA A 173 4.00 2.80 -2.10
N HIS A 174 4.13 2.15 -3.26
CA HIS A 174 4.59 0.76 -3.36
C HIS A 174 6.04 0.66 -2.89
N THR A 175 6.29 0.27 -1.63
CA THR A 175 7.65 0.00 -1.14
C THR A 175 8.19 -1.25 -1.83
N VAL A 176 9.15 -1.06 -2.75
CA VAL A 176 9.73 -2.18 -3.49
C VAL A 176 10.94 -2.69 -2.72
N ILE A 177 11.07 -4.00 -2.60
CA ILE A 177 12.27 -4.63 -2.04
C ILE A 177 13.31 -4.71 -3.16
N LYS A 178 14.41 -3.97 -3.00
CA LYS A 178 15.55 -4.02 -3.91
C LYS A 178 16.57 -5.02 -3.40
N GLU A 179 16.97 -5.93 -4.27
CA GLU A 179 17.99 -6.92 -3.92
C GLU A 179 19.38 -6.42 -4.30
N MET A 180 20.32 -6.50 -3.36
CA MET A 180 21.72 -6.17 -3.60
C MET A 180 22.63 -7.34 -3.26
N LYS A 181 23.40 -7.78 -4.25
CA LYS A 181 24.32 -8.91 -4.12
C LYS A 181 25.74 -8.43 -3.89
N LEU A 182 26.38 -8.97 -2.86
CA LEU A 182 27.77 -8.67 -2.48
C LEU A 182 28.60 -9.95 -2.42
N ARG A 183 29.91 -9.77 -2.56
CA ARG A 183 30.90 -10.85 -2.38
C ARG A 183 31.63 -10.63 -1.06
N PRO A 184 32.05 -11.70 -0.35
CA PRO A 184 32.80 -11.58 0.90
C PRO A 184 34.17 -10.88 0.74
N LYS A 185 34.79 -10.99 -0.44
CA LYS A 185 36.09 -10.37 -0.77
C LYS A 185 35.87 -9.21 -1.75
N ILE A 186 35.29 -8.13 -1.24
CA ILE A 186 35.06 -6.92 -2.02
C ILE A 186 36.25 -5.97 -1.90
N ASP A 187 36.60 -5.32 -3.01
CA ASP A 187 37.57 -4.23 -3.02
C ASP A 187 36.97 -2.97 -2.35
N PRO A 188 37.75 -2.12 -1.66
CA PRO A 188 37.24 -0.89 -1.06
C PRO A 188 36.48 0.01 -2.04
N HIS A 189 36.90 0.09 -3.30
CA HIS A 189 36.21 0.92 -4.30
C HIS A 189 34.84 0.36 -4.73
N ASP A 190 34.73 -0.95 -4.88
CA ASP A 190 33.43 -1.60 -5.17
C ASP A 190 32.50 -1.48 -3.95
N TYR A 191 33.04 -1.55 -2.73
CA TYR A 191 32.28 -1.32 -1.50
C TYR A 191 31.59 0.05 -1.50
N ASP A 192 32.32 1.12 -1.82
CA ASP A 192 31.79 2.48 -1.84
C ASP A 192 30.69 2.65 -2.89
N THR A 193 30.85 2.02 -4.05
CA THR A 193 29.81 2.02 -5.11
C THR A 193 28.52 1.34 -4.62
N LYS A 194 28.64 0.20 -3.92
CA LYS A 194 27.48 -0.53 -3.38
C LYS A 194 26.85 0.20 -2.21
N LYS A 195 27.64 0.81 -1.33
CA LYS A 195 27.17 1.72 -0.28
C LYS A 195 26.35 2.87 -0.89
N GLY A 196 26.85 3.49 -1.96
CA GLY A 196 26.13 4.51 -2.71
C GLY A 196 24.77 4.05 -3.25
N HIS A 197 24.67 2.81 -3.74
CA HIS A 197 23.39 2.23 -4.16
C HIS A 197 22.43 2.01 -2.99
N VAL A 198 22.91 1.47 -1.87
CA VAL A 198 22.10 1.26 -0.66
C VAL A 198 21.55 2.60 -0.17
N VAL A 199 22.41 3.63 -0.06
CA VAL A 199 22.01 4.99 0.31
C VAL A 199 20.97 5.55 -0.66
N ARG A 200 21.14 5.35 -1.98
CA ARG A 200 20.17 5.81 -2.99
C ARG A 200 18.80 5.15 -2.81
N PHE A 201 18.75 3.85 -2.52
CA PHE A 201 17.49 3.13 -2.33
C PHE A 201 16.79 3.53 -1.04
N LEU A 202 17.55 3.73 0.05
CA LEU A 202 17.00 4.20 1.31
C LEU A 202 16.47 5.63 1.20
N LYS A 203 17.17 6.52 0.49
CA LYS A 203 16.66 7.87 0.16
C LYS A 203 15.38 7.84 -0.69
N GLN A 204 15.18 6.81 -1.51
CA GLN A 204 13.94 6.60 -2.27
C GLN A 204 12.82 5.97 -1.43
N GLY A 205 13.09 5.56 -0.18
CA GLY A 205 12.12 4.90 0.70
C GLY A 205 11.87 3.43 0.33
N ASP A 206 12.78 2.80 -0.41
CA ASP A 206 12.70 1.37 -0.74
C ASP A 206 13.46 0.54 0.30
N LYS A 207 12.99 -0.68 0.55
CA LYS A 207 13.68 -1.65 1.42
C LYS A 207 14.79 -2.32 0.64
N VAL A 208 15.93 -2.58 1.27
CA VAL A 208 17.06 -3.21 0.60
C VAL A 208 17.38 -4.55 1.24
N LYS A 209 17.27 -5.63 0.46
CA LYS A 209 17.72 -6.97 0.83
C LYS A 209 19.15 -7.15 0.33
N ILE A 210 20.11 -7.12 1.25
CA ILE A 210 21.51 -7.37 0.95
C ILE A 210 21.76 -8.87 1.08
N THR A 211 22.35 -9.46 0.06
CA THR A 211 22.67 -10.88 -0.01
C THR A 211 24.15 -11.06 -0.30
N ILE A 212 24.88 -11.63 0.64
CA ILE A 212 26.25 -12.10 0.42
C ILE A 212 26.18 -13.53 -0.06
N MET A 213 26.82 -13.83 -1.19
CA MET A 213 26.92 -15.19 -1.70
C MET A 213 28.29 -15.78 -1.34
N PHE A 214 28.32 -16.84 -0.55
CA PHE A 214 29.56 -17.57 -0.28
C PHE A 214 29.87 -18.51 -1.44
N ARG A 215 31.14 -18.60 -1.83
CA ARG A 215 31.60 -19.52 -2.89
C ARG A 215 32.43 -20.65 -2.29
N GLY A 216 31.88 -21.87 -2.35
CA GLY A 216 32.58 -23.12 -2.02
C GLY A 216 33.29 -23.07 -0.67
N ARG A 217 34.62 -22.96 -0.70
CA ARG A 217 35.52 -22.94 0.47
C ARG A 217 35.31 -21.74 1.40
N GLU A 218 34.57 -20.72 0.98
CA GLU A 218 34.24 -19.56 1.81
C GLU A 218 33.03 -19.79 2.72
N GLN A 219 32.27 -20.88 2.53
CA GLN A 219 31.16 -21.24 3.41
C GLN A 219 31.61 -21.58 4.84
N SER A 220 32.86 -22.04 5.01
CA SER A 220 33.44 -22.34 6.33
C SER A 220 33.81 -21.08 7.13
N ARG A 221 33.83 -19.89 6.50
CA ARG A 221 34.17 -18.62 7.13
C ARG A 221 33.03 -17.60 7.00
N PRO A 222 31.88 -17.82 7.67
CA PRO A 222 30.77 -16.86 7.67
C PRO A 222 31.14 -15.53 8.36
N GLU A 223 32.16 -15.53 9.22
CA GLU A 223 32.63 -14.34 9.94
C GLU A 223 32.99 -13.16 9.02
N LEU A 224 33.60 -13.44 7.86
CA LEU A 224 33.97 -12.38 6.90
C LEU A 224 32.74 -11.68 6.32
N GLY A 225 31.68 -12.45 6.02
CA GLY A 225 30.41 -11.90 5.56
C GLY A 225 29.71 -11.09 6.66
N TYR A 226 29.73 -11.61 7.90
CA TYR A 226 29.13 -10.93 9.05
C TYR A 226 29.80 -9.58 9.32
N ARG A 227 31.13 -9.52 9.34
CA ARG A 227 31.88 -8.27 9.56
C ARG A 227 31.58 -7.22 8.48
N LEU A 228 31.42 -7.64 7.22
CA LEU A 228 31.08 -6.74 6.12
C LEU A 228 29.67 -6.17 6.27
N LEU A 229 28.70 -6.99 6.67
CA LEU A 229 27.32 -6.54 6.93
C LEU A 229 27.25 -5.61 8.14
N GLN A 230 28.03 -5.88 9.19
CA GLN A 230 28.13 -5.02 10.36
C GLN A 230 28.71 -3.64 10.00
N ARG A 231 29.76 -3.61 9.16
CA ARG A 231 30.32 -2.36 8.65
C ARG A 231 29.30 -1.58 7.84
N LEU A 232 28.58 -2.24 6.93
CA LEU A 232 27.50 -1.62 6.16
C LEU A 232 26.36 -1.11 7.04
N ALA A 233 26.00 -1.82 8.10
CA ALA A 233 24.98 -1.38 9.05
C ALA A 233 25.40 -0.09 9.75
N THR A 234 26.66 0.00 10.20
CA THR A 234 27.21 1.19 10.86
C THR A 234 27.26 2.37 9.90
N ASP A 235 27.69 2.15 8.66
CA ASP A 235 27.77 3.17 7.61
C ASP A 235 26.40 3.73 7.17
N VAL A 236 25.31 3.02 7.48
CA VAL A 236 23.95 3.31 7.00
C VAL A 236 23.01 3.68 8.15
N GLU A 237 23.47 3.63 9.39
CA GLU A 237 22.71 3.92 10.61
C GLU A 237 22.03 5.30 10.57
N ASP A 238 22.66 6.29 9.92
CA ASP A 238 22.11 7.64 9.76
C ASP A 238 20.84 7.70 8.91
N LEU A 239 20.67 6.78 7.95
CA LEU A 239 19.61 6.83 6.93
C LEU A 239 18.64 5.65 7.00
N GLY A 240 19.05 4.53 7.60
CA GLY A 240 18.27 3.31 7.64
C GLY A 240 18.43 2.51 8.93
N PHE A 241 17.39 1.74 9.25
CA PHE A 241 17.36 0.80 10.35
C PHE A 241 17.55 -0.64 9.83
N VAL A 242 18.10 -1.50 10.68
CA VAL A 242 18.20 -2.94 10.38
C VAL A 242 16.88 -3.61 10.76
N GLU A 243 16.10 -4.05 9.76
CA GLU A 243 14.84 -4.77 9.97
C GLU A 243 15.10 -6.24 10.30
N SER A 244 16.03 -6.85 9.56
CA SER A 244 16.46 -8.22 9.78
C SER A 244 17.97 -8.24 9.96
N SER A 245 18.40 -8.70 11.14
CA SER A 245 19.79 -8.96 11.45
C SER A 245 20.41 -9.94 10.43
N PRO A 246 21.74 -9.90 10.21
CA PRO A 246 22.41 -10.81 9.31
C PRO A 246 22.13 -12.27 9.69
N LYS A 247 21.42 -12.98 8.81
CA LYS A 247 21.07 -14.40 8.97
C LYS A 247 21.71 -15.22 7.86
N GLN A 248 22.25 -16.37 8.23
CA GLN A 248 22.78 -17.32 7.26
C GLN A 248 21.64 -18.19 6.72
N ASP A 249 21.39 -18.07 5.42
CA ASP A 249 20.44 -18.86 4.64
C ASP A 249 21.24 -19.81 3.71
N GLY A 250 21.79 -20.85 4.32
CA GLY A 250 22.65 -21.85 3.67
C GLY A 250 23.91 -21.24 3.03
N ARG A 251 23.91 -21.15 1.69
CA ARG A 251 25.02 -20.59 0.91
C ARG A 251 25.01 -19.05 0.90
N ASN A 252 23.90 -18.44 1.29
CA ASN A 252 23.73 -17.00 1.25
C ASN A 252 23.67 -16.46 2.69
N MET A 253 24.14 -15.25 2.91
CA MET A 253 23.86 -14.50 4.12
C MET A 253 23.05 -13.28 3.75
N ILE A 254 21.91 -13.11 4.40
CA ILE A 254 20.95 -12.06 4.09
C ILE A 254 20.82 -11.07 5.24
N MET A 255 20.72 -9.79 4.90
CA MET A 255 20.36 -8.71 5.81
C MET A 255 19.35 -7.82 5.11
N VAL A 256 18.33 -7.34 5.84
CA VAL A 256 17.33 -6.43 5.27
C VAL A 256 17.41 -5.10 6.01
N LEU A 257 17.62 -4.05 5.22
CA LEU A 257 17.62 -2.66 5.69
C LEU A 257 16.31 -1.98 5.29
N GLY A 258 15.72 -1.29 6.27
CA GLY A 258 14.58 -0.41 6.08
C GLY A 258 14.99 1.06 6.20
N PRO A 259 14.33 1.99 5.50
CA PRO A 259 14.62 3.42 5.63
C PRO A 259 13.99 4.01 6.91
N HIS A 260 14.66 4.98 7.55
CA HIS A 260 14.08 5.72 8.67
C HIS A 260 12.95 6.66 8.24
N LYS A 261 13.12 7.32 7.10
CA LYS A 261 12.08 8.17 6.49
C LYS A 261 11.06 7.31 5.75
N LYS A 262 9.77 7.51 6.03
CA LYS A 262 8.70 6.80 5.33
C LYS A 262 8.67 7.25 3.86
N LYS A 263 8.37 6.32 2.95
CA LYS A 263 8.33 6.57 1.50
C LYS A 263 7.42 7.75 1.10
N THR A 264 6.38 8.05 1.88
CA THR A 264 5.50 9.21 1.68
C THR A 264 6.22 10.54 1.80
N GLU A 265 7.13 10.68 2.77
CA GLU A 265 7.92 11.89 3.02
C GLU A 265 9.07 12.00 2.02
N ALA A 266 9.75 10.89 1.74
CA ALA A 266 10.82 10.84 0.74
C ALA A 266 10.31 11.13 -0.69
N MET A 267 9.11 10.69 -1.03
CA MET A 267 8.49 10.95 -2.33
C MET A 267 7.94 12.38 -2.45
N ALA A 268 7.52 13.00 -1.33
CA ALA A 268 7.18 14.41 -1.27
C ALA A 268 8.43 15.29 -1.50
N GLU A 269 9.50 15.06 -0.73
CA GLU A 269 10.79 15.76 -0.86
C GLU A 269 11.38 15.57 -2.29
N ALA A 270 11.31 14.35 -2.84
CA ALA A 270 11.80 14.08 -4.20
C ALA A 270 10.94 14.73 -5.29
N ARG A 271 9.61 14.80 -5.11
CA ARG A 271 8.71 15.46 -6.05
C ARG A 271 8.91 16.97 -6.03
N GLU A 272 9.14 17.55 -4.86
CA GLU A 272 9.46 18.97 -4.67
C GLU A 272 10.82 19.31 -5.30
N ALA A 273 11.85 18.51 -5.06
CA ALA A 273 13.15 18.70 -5.70
C ALA A 273 13.09 18.54 -7.23
N GLN A 274 12.26 17.63 -7.74
CA GLN A 274 12.04 17.49 -9.19
C GLN A 274 11.22 18.64 -9.77
N ALA A 275 10.23 19.16 -9.04
CA ALA A 275 9.46 20.33 -9.44
C ALA A 275 10.34 21.58 -9.49
N ALA A 276 11.21 21.78 -8.50
CA ALA A 276 12.20 22.84 -8.46
C ALA A 276 13.18 22.75 -9.65
N ARG A 277 13.79 21.57 -9.89
CA ARG A 277 14.68 21.37 -11.04
C ARG A 277 13.99 21.58 -12.39
N LYS A 278 12.71 21.17 -12.52
CA LYS A 278 11.92 21.39 -13.73
C LYS A 278 11.51 22.85 -13.90
N ALA A 279 11.25 23.57 -12.81
CA ALA A 279 11.00 25.01 -12.82
C ALA A 279 12.25 25.79 -13.23
N GLU A 280 13.42 25.45 -12.67
CA GLU A 280 14.72 26.02 -13.06
C GLU A 280 15.06 25.73 -14.53
N ALA A 281 14.83 24.50 -15.01
CA ALA A 281 15.05 24.14 -16.41
C ALA A 281 14.09 24.85 -17.38
N LYS A 282 12.85 25.14 -16.95
CA LYS A 282 11.90 25.97 -17.71
C LYS A 282 12.25 27.46 -17.66
N ALA A 283 12.84 27.93 -16.57
CA ALA A 283 13.24 29.32 -16.40
C ALA A 283 14.50 29.69 -17.19
N ASN A 284 15.34 28.71 -17.58
CA ASN A 284 16.57 28.97 -18.33
C ASN A 284 16.80 28.02 -19.53
N PRO A 285 16.00 28.14 -20.61
CA PRO A 285 16.13 27.29 -21.79
C PRO A 285 17.35 27.63 -22.69
N GLY A 286 18.09 28.73 -22.43
CA GLY A 286 19.11 29.28 -23.34
C GLY A 286 20.57 29.03 -22.97
N ARG A 287 20.90 28.47 -21.80
CA ARG A 287 22.31 28.39 -21.33
C ARG A 287 23.12 27.22 -21.91
N SER A 288 22.50 26.23 -22.55
CA SER A 288 23.22 25.08 -23.10
C SER A 288 23.77 25.28 -24.53
N GLN A 289 23.48 26.41 -25.19
CA GLN A 289 24.00 26.69 -26.54
C GLN A 289 25.14 27.72 -26.55
N ASN A 290 25.22 28.61 -25.55
CA ASN A 290 26.18 29.74 -25.57
C ASN A 290 27.35 29.62 -24.56
N ALA A 291 27.49 28.50 -23.86
CA ALA A 291 28.57 28.30 -22.88
C ALA A 291 29.81 27.58 -23.47
N ALA A 292 29.81 27.26 -24.76
CA ALA A 292 30.94 26.58 -25.42
C ALA A 292 31.94 27.55 -26.07
N ASP A 293 31.63 28.85 -26.19
CA ASP A 293 32.44 29.79 -26.99
C ASP A 293 33.16 30.91 -26.22
N GLU A 294 32.95 31.11 -24.90
CA GLU A 294 33.41 32.34 -24.23
C GLU A 294 34.56 32.21 -23.21
N ASP A 295 35.14 31.03 -22.94
CA ASP A 295 36.28 30.94 -22.01
C ASP A 295 37.32 29.88 -22.43
N ILE A 296 38.08 30.17 -23.48
CA ILE A 296 39.40 29.56 -23.68
C ILE A 296 40.43 30.70 -23.65
N PRO A 297 41.32 30.79 -22.63
CA PRO A 297 42.44 31.71 -22.70
C PRO A 297 43.27 31.34 -23.93
N ARG A 298 43.45 32.33 -24.81
CA ARG A 298 44.13 32.21 -26.11
C ARG A 298 45.63 31.91 -25.90
N ALA A 299 45.96 30.69 -25.52
CA ALA A 299 47.32 30.19 -25.54
C ALA A 299 47.76 30.07 -27.00
N SER A 300 48.90 30.69 -27.31
CA SER A 300 49.60 30.63 -28.59
C SER A 300 50.04 29.19 -28.89
N PHE A 301 49.18 28.40 -29.50
CA PHE A 301 49.56 27.11 -30.05
C PHE A 301 50.46 27.30 -31.29
N PRO A 302 51.60 26.59 -31.40
CA PRO A 302 52.40 26.60 -32.62
C PRO A 302 51.56 26.06 -33.77
N ARG A 303 51.66 26.75 -34.92
CA ARG A 303 50.88 26.52 -36.14
C ARG A 303 50.94 25.05 -36.57
N ALA A 304 49.91 24.28 -36.18
CA ALA A 304 49.78 22.87 -36.53
C ALA A 304 49.57 22.74 -38.04
N ARG A 305 50.34 21.83 -38.67
CA ARG A 305 50.22 21.45 -40.07
C ARG A 305 48.78 21.02 -40.38
N SER A 306 48.29 21.45 -41.53
CA SER A 306 46.95 21.14 -42.05
C SER A 306 46.58 19.66 -41.87
N PRO A 307 45.38 19.32 -41.36
CA PRO A 307 44.98 17.95 -41.17
C PRO A 307 44.84 17.27 -42.54
N ARG A 308 45.53 16.15 -42.74
CA ARG A 308 45.37 15.31 -43.94
C ARG A 308 43.91 14.84 -44.02
N PRO A 309 43.31 14.78 -45.23
CA PRO A 309 41.94 14.27 -45.39
C PRO A 309 41.87 12.83 -44.88
N ARG A 310 40.86 12.56 -44.05
CA ARG A 310 40.60 11.21 -43.50
C ARG A 310 40.29 10.24 -44.65
N PRO A 311 40.85 9.03 -44.67
CA PRO A 311 40.50 8.03 -45.67
C PRO A 311 39.01 7.62 -45.53
N PRO A 312 38.33 7.29 -46.64
CA PRO A 312 36.94 6.87 -46.61
C PRO A 312 36.78 5.59 -45.76
N ARG A 313 35.72 5.54 -44.95
CA ARG A 313 35.40 4.39 -44.10
C ARG A 313 35.14 3.14 -44.96
N PRO A 314 35.65 1.96 -44.57
CA PRO A 314 35.35 0.72 -45.29
C PRO A 314 33.84 0.41 -45.21
N PRO A 315 33.26 -0.20 -46.27
CA PRO A 315 31.85 -0.57 -46.27
C PRO A 315 31.57 -1.61 -45.18
N ARG A 316 30.44 -1.43 -44.48
CA ARG A 316 30.00 -2.36 -43.44
C ARG A 316 29.84 -3.78 -44.03
N PRO A 317 30.26 -4.84 -43.32
CA PRO A 317 30.02 -6.21 -43.77
C PRO A 317 28.51 -6.44 -43.86
N ARG A 318 28.05 -7.00 -44.99
CA ARG A 318 26.65 -7.36 -45.20
C ARG A 318 26.23 -8.37 -44.12
N PRO A 319 25.01 -8.26 -43.55
CA PRO A 319 24.50 -9.28 -42.65
C PRO A 319 24.49 -10.64 -43.36
N ARG A 320 25.11 -11.65 -42.75
CA ARG A 320 25.06 -13.04 -43.24
C ARG A 320 23.60 -13.49 -43.25
N LEU A 321 23.06 -13.74 -44.43
CA LEU A 321 21.77 -14.41 -44.58
C LEU A 321 21.85 -15.80 -43.92
N PRO A 322 20.78 -16.25 -43.24
CA PRO A 322 20.71 -17.63 -42.76
C PRO A 322 20.84 -18.60 -43.94
N PRO A 323 21.47 -19.78 -43.74
CA PRO A 323 21.55 -20.79 -44.79
C PRO A 323 20.14 -21.19 -45.24
N ARG A 324 19.96 -21.33 -46.56
CA ARG A 324 18.71 -21.85 -47.12
C ARG A 324 18.50 -23.27 -46.59
N PRO A 325 17.28 -23.65 -46.18
CA PRO A 325 17.00 -25.01 -45.73
C PRO A 325 17.20 -26.00 -46.88
N ASP A 326 17.88 -27.11 -46.61
CA ASP A 326 18.13 -28.17 -47.59
C ASP A 326 16.81 -28.77 -48.11
N PRO A 327 16.63 -28.91 -49.43
CA PRO A 327 15.42 -29.51 -50.01
C PRO A 327 15.25 -31.00 -49.66
N ARG A 328 16.27 -31.66 -49.09
CA ARG A 328 16.21 -33.05 -48.63
C ARG A 328 15.55 -33.22 -47.26
N ALA A 329 15.38 -32.15 -46.48
CA ALA A 329 14.76 -32.25 -45.15
C ALA A 329 13.23 -32.39 -45.20
N LYS A 330 12.57 -31.95 -46.29
CA LYS A 330 11.09 -32.04 -46.42
C LYS A 330 10.58 -33.42 -46.82
N ALA A 331 11.44 -34.36 -47.21
CA ALA A 331 11.04 -35.70 -47.62
C ALA A 331 10.97 -36.72 -46.46
N ARG A 332 11.37 -36.34 -45.23
CA ARG A 332 11.36 -37.26 -44.08
C ARG A 332 10.17 -37.10 -43.13
N ASP A 333 9.44 -35.99 -43.19
CA ASP A 333 8.28 -35.75 -42.33
C ASP A 333 6.93 -36.13 -42.97
N ALA A 334 6.91 -36.55 -44.24
CA ALA A 334 5.69 -36.98 -44.94
C ALA A 334 5.33 -38.47 -44.72
N ASN A 335 6.11 -39.23 -43.95
CA ASN A 335 5.87 -40.67 -43.74
C ASN A 335 5.70 -41.07 -42.26
N ARG A 336 5.23 -40.13 -41.41
CA ARG A 336 4.95 -40.39 -39.98
C ARG A 336 3.45 -40.35 -39.63
N TYR A 337 2.57 -40.18 -40.62
CA TYR A 337 1.13 -40.30 -40.44
C TYR A 337 0.53 -41.10 -41.61
N THR A 338 0.76 -42.41 -41.58
CA THR A 338 -0.13 -43.46 -42.09
C THR A 338 -0.08 -44.63 -41.14
#